data_AF-A0A3N5U0Y8-F1
#
_entry.id   AF-A0A3N5U0Y8-F1
#
_cell.length_a   1.000
_cell.length_b   1.000
_cell.length_c   1.000
_cell.angle_alpha   90.00
_cell.angle_beta   90.00
_cell.angle_gamma   90.00
#
_symmetry.space_group_name_H-M   'P 1'
#
loop_
_entity.id
_entity.type
_entity.pdbx_description
1 polymer ?
#
loop_
_entity_poly.entity_id
_entity_poly.type
_entity_poly.pdbx_seq_one_letter_code
_entity_poly.pdbx_strand_id
1 'polypeptide(L)'
;MAFPTEPTGYEKTILSDLQGAWGVLRESIVNSAGFEGWDRALFHIDEAMSWEIVRNLRLMPPLLLVIRNLCLQGKAPDEVVRNIDDVNEVLSEALEELHR
;
A
#
# COMPACT_ATOMS: atom_id res chain seq x y z
N MET A 1 32.45 -4.22 -23.78
CA MET A 1 31.69 -4.04 -22.52
C MET A 1 30.92 -2.75 -22.65
N ALA A 2 29.59 -2.80 -22.67
CA ALA A 2 28.79 -1.58 -22.58
C ALA A 2 28.65 -1.26 -21.09
N PHE A 3 29.03 -0.04 -20.69
CA PHE A 3 28.74 0.44 -19.34
C PHE A 3 27.24 0.80 -19.28
N PRO A 4 26.51 0.41 -18.23
CA PRO A 4 25.16 0.90 -18.04
C PRO A 4 25.22 2.43 -17.87
N THR A 5 24.55 3.15 -18.78
CA THR A 5 24.36 4.60 -18.69
C THR A 5 23.17 4.90 -17.80
N GLU A 6 23.26 5.96 -17.00
CA GLU A 6 22.16 6.40 -16.15
C GLU A 6 20.91 6.74 -17.00
N PRO A 7 19.73 6.21 -16.66
CA PRO A 7 18.50 6.56 -17.37
C PRO A 7 18.19 8.06 -17.20
N THR A 8 17.82 8.75 -18.28
CA THR A 8 17.44 10.18 -18.23
C THR A 8 15.99 10.39 -17.74
N GLY A 9 15.31 9.33 -17.32
CA GLY A 9 13.93 9.36 -16.89
C GLY A 9 13.55 8.09 -16.13
N TYR A 10 12.42 8.16 -15.44
CA TYR A 10 11.85 7.04 -14.70
C TYR A 10 10.68 6.45 -15.49
N GLU A 11 10.73 5.17 -15.81
CA GLU A 11 9.54 4.45 -16.28
C GLU A 11 8.70 4.08 -15.06
N LYS A 12 7.57 4.76 -14.92
CA LYS A 12 6.61 4.47 -13.85
C LYS A 12 5.98 3.10 -14.12
N THR A 13 6.11 2.18 -13.17
CA THR A 13 5.51 0.85 -13.24
C THR A 13 4.34 0.76 -12.27
N ILE A 14 3.42 -0.19 -12.51
CA ILE A 14 2.32 -0.45 -11.58
C ILE A 14 2.81 -0.80 -10.17
N LEU A 15 4.00 -1.40 -10.05
CA LEU A 15 4.64 -1.70 -8.77
C LEU A 15 5.12 -0.44 -8.05
N SER A 16 5.63 0.55 -8.80
CA SER A 16 5.98 1.86 -8.24
C SER A 16 4.74 2.60 -7.75
N ASP A 17 3.62 2.49 -8.47
CA ASP A 17 2.34 3.07 -8.05
C ASP A 17 1.83 2.42 -6.79
N LEU A 18 1.87 1.08 -6.73
CA LEU A 18 1.47 0.32 -5.56
C LEU A 18 2.31 0.69 -4.33
N GLN A 19 3.63 0.76 -4.48
CA GLN A 19 4.52 1.21 -3.42
C GLN A 19 4.18 2.63 -2.95
N GLY A 20 3.92 3.55 -3.88
CA GLY A 20 3.53 4.92 -3.58
C GLY A 20 2.22 5.00 -2.80
N ALA A 21 1.20 4.27 -3.22
CA ALA A 21 -0.11 4.23 -2.56
C ALA A 21 0.00 3.73 -1.11
N TRP A 22 0.77 2.67 -0.87
CA TRP A 22 1.04 2.19 0.49
C TRP A 22 1.78 3.22 1.35
N GLY A 23 2.73 3.95 0.76
CA GLY A 23 3.43 5.04 1.44
C GLY A 23 2.49 6.15 1.88
N VAL A 24 1.62 6.62 0.98
CA VAL A 24 0.62 7.65 1.25
C VAL A 24 -0.37 7.20 2.33
N LEU A 25 -0.87 5.95 2.26
CA LEU A 25 -1.73 5.39 3.29
C LEU A 25 -1.03 5.38 4.65
N ARG A 26 0.21 4.89 4.72
CA ARG A 26 1.00 4.86 5.95
C ARG A 26 1.17 6.25 6.55
N GLU A 27 1.59 7.22 5.75
CA GLU A 27 1.76 8.61 6.20
C GLU A 27 0.46 9.21 6.72
N SER A 28 -0.66 8.98 6.03
CA SER A 28 -1.96 9.49 6.47
C SER A 28 -2.41 8.93 7.82
N ILE A 29 -2.11 7.66 8.12
CA ILE A 29 -2.39 7.08 9.44
C ILE A 29 -1.48 7.66 10.51
N VAL A 30 -0.19 7.87 10.22
CA VAL A 30 0.75 8.53 11.15
C VAL A 30 0.30 9.95 11.46
N ASN A 31 -0.06 10.72 10.43
CA ASN A 31 -0.52 12.11 10.57
C ASN A 31 -1.86 12.21 11.30
N SER A 32 -2.69 11.17 11.19
CA SER A 32 -4.00 11.06 11.84
C SER A 32 -3.98 10.24 13.13
N ALA A 33 -2.80 9.99 13.72
CA ALA A 33 -2.66 9.14 14.89
C ALA A 33 -3.59 9.60 16.03
N GLY A 34 -4.24 8.63 16.70
CA GLY A 34 -5.16 8.89 17.82
C GLY A 34 -6.55 8.28 17.70
N PHE A 35 -6.93 7.73 16.54
CA PHE A 35 -8.16 6.93 16.39
C PHE A 35 -7.94 5.48 16.88
N GLU A 36 -8.96 4.78 17.36
CA GLU A 36 -8.77 3.44 17.93
C GLU A 36 -8.22 2.45 16.90
N GLY A 37 -7.15 1.72 17.25
CA GLY A 37 -6.53 0.73 16.36
C GLY A 37 -5.57 1.27 15.29
N TRP A 38 -5.22 2.56 15.33
CA TRP A 38 -4.25 3.19 14.42
C TRP A 38 -2.87 2.51 14.42
N ASP A 39 -2.40 2.09 15.60
CA ASP A 39 -1.13 1.41 15.82
C ASP A 39 -1.10 0.02 15.18
N ARG A 40 -2.20 -0.72 15.31
CA ARG A 40 -2.38 -2.03 14.67
C ARG A 40 -2.52 -1.91 13.16
N ALA A 41 -3.19 -0.86 12.68
CA ALA A 41 -3.27 -0.59 11.24
C ALA A 41 -1.87 -0.33 10.65
N LEU A 42 -1.02 0.47 11.33
CA LEU A 42 0.37 0.67 10.91
C LEU A 42 1.18 -0.62 10.91
N PHE A 43 1.03 -1.45 11.95
CA PHE A 43 1.68 -2.75 12.00
C PHE A 43 1.34 -3.61 10.77
N HIS A 44 0.06 -3.72 10.42
CA HIS A 44 -0.37 -4.51 9.28
C HIS A 44 0.04 -3.89 7.93
N ILE A 45 0.18 -2.55 7.83
CA ILE A 45 0.77 -1.90 6.65
C ILE A 45 2.24 -2.32 6.49
N ASP A 46 3.01 -2.27 7.57
CA ASP A 46 4.43 -2.66 7.55
C ASP A 46 4.57 -4.17 7.23
N GLU A 47 3.64 -5.02 7.69
CA GLU A 47 3.55 -6.43 7.27
C GLU A 47 3.22 -6.58 5.77
N ALA A 48 2.24 -5.83 5.25
CA ALA A 48 1.87 -5.87 3.84
C ALA A 48 3.02 -5.43 2.93
N MET A 49 3.87 -4.52 3.41
CA MET A 49 5.06 -4.03 2.72
C MET A 49 6.34 -4.82 3.04
N SER A 50 6.24 -5.89 3.83
CA SER A 50 7.38 -6.75 4.13
C SER A 50 7.86 -7.52 2.90
N TRP A 51 9.13 -7.91 2.89
CA TRP A 51 9.74 -8.63 1.78
C TRP A 51 9.02 -9.96 1.43
N GLU A 52 8.43 -10.60 2.43
CA GLU A 52 7.68 -11.86 2.28
C GLU A 52 6.35 -11.66 1.54
N ILE A 53 5.72 -10.49 1.68
CA ILE A 53 4.45 -10.18 1.03
C ILE A 53 4.67 -9.55 -0.34
N VAL A 54 5.61 -8.63 -0.50
CA VAL A 54 5.87 -7.98 -1.80
C VAL A 54 6.36 -8.95 -2.88
N ARG A 55 6.97 -10.08 -2.49
CA ARG A 55 7.33 -11.15 -3.46
C ARG A 55 6.14 -11.97 -3.95
N ASN A 56 4.99 -11.85 -3.30
CA ASN A 56 3.75 -12.53 -3.68
C ASN A 56 2.55 -11.63 -3.35
N LEU A 57 2.27 -10.68 -4.25
CA LEU A 57 1.21 -9.67 -4.08
C LEU A 57 -0.18 -10.26 -3.82
N ARG A 58 -0.42 -11.53 -4.16
CA ARG A 58 -1.68 -12.24 -3.89
C ARG A 58 -1.97 -12.39 -2.39
N LEU A 59 -0.97 -12.16 -1.53
CA LEU A 59 -1.11 -12.17 -0.08
C LEU A 59 -1.53 -10.80 0.49
N MET A 60 -1.48 -9.71 -0.29
CA MET A 60 -1.84 -8.36 0.17
C MET A 60 -3.35 -8.12 0.38
N PRO A 61 -4.28 -8.62 -0.47
CA PRO A 61 -5.71 -8.35 -0.30
C PRO A 61 -6.30 -8.66 1.09
N PRO A 62 -6.00 -9.82 1.73
CA PRO A 62 -6.50 -10.07 3.07
C PRO A 62 -5.91 -9.11 4.11
N LEU A 63 -4.66 -8.67 3.96
CA LEU A 63 -4.04 -7.67 4.85
C LEU A 63 -4.69 -6.31 4.70
N LEU A 64 -4.95 -5.87 3.47
CA LEU A 64 -5.66 -4.62 3.19
C LEU A 64 -7.08 -4.62 3.79
N LEU A 65 -7.78 -5.77 3.75
CA LEU A 65 -9.08 -5.92 4.38
C LEU A 65 -9.01 -5.79 5.92
N VAL A 66 -7.98 -6.36 6.56
CA VAL A 66 -7.75 -6.21 8.00
C VAL A 66 -7.52 -4.74 8.35
N ILE A 67 -6.64 -4.05 7.60
CA ILE A 67 -6.34 -2.63 7.78
C ILE A 67 -7.62 -1.79 7.63
N ARG A 68 -8.41 -2.05 6.58
CA ARG A 68 -9.69 -1.37 6.34
C ARG A 68 -10.66 -1.54 7.51
N ASN A 69 -10.83 -2.76 8.00
CA ASN A 69 -11.72 -3.04 9.11
C ASN A 69 -11.28 -2.32 10.40
N LEU A 70 -9.97 -2.30 10.69
CA LEU A 70 -9.42 -1.58 11.84
C LEU A 70 -9.68 -0.08 11.72
N CYS A 71 -9.37 0.53 10.57
CA CYS A 71 -9.58 1.96 10.35
C CYS A 71 -11.06 2.35 10.43
N LEU A 72 -11.97 1.57 9.85
CA LEU A 72 -13.41 1.85 9.91
C LEU A 72 -13.98 1.71 11.32
N GLN A 73 -13.61 0.64 12.05
CA GLN A 73 -14.03 0.45 13.45
C GLN A 73 -13.49 1.56 14.36
N GLY A 74 -12.25 1.98 14.10
CA GLY A 74 -11.58 3.05 14.81
C GLY A 74 -12.13 4.45 14.55
N LYS A 75 -13.05 4.61 13.60
CA LYS A 75 -13.53 5.91 13.08
C LYS A 75 -12.38 6.76 12.55
N ALA A 76 -11.49 6.13 11.78
CA ALA A 76 -10.40 6.82 11.10
C ALA A 76 -10.94 7.98 10.23
N PRO A 77 -10.17 9.07 10.04
CA PRO A 77 -10.59 10.17 9.18
C PRO A 77 -10.85 9.73 7.73
N ASP A 78 -11.72 10.46 7.04
CA ASP A 78 -12.08 10.19 5.64
C ASP A 78 -10.87 10.13 4.69
N GLU A 79 -9.81 10.88 5.00
CA GLU A 79 -8.54 10.81 4.25
C GLU A 79 -7.90 9.43 4.30
N VAL A 80 -7.85 8.79 5.48
CA VAL A 80 -7.32 7.44 5.62
C VAL A 80 -8.18 6.44 4.84
N VAL A 81 -9.51 6.59 4.90
CA VAL A 81 -10.44 5.72 4.17
C VAL A 81 -10.25 5.84 2.66
N ARG A 82 -10.10 7.07 2.14
CA ARG A 82 -9.79 7.30 0.72
C ARG A 82 -8.47 6.66 0.31
N ASN A 83 -7.42 6.83 1.11
CA ASN A 83 -6.11 6.23 0.79
C ASN A 83 -6.15 4.69 0.83
N ILE A 84 -7.03 4.08 1.64
CA ILE A 84 -7.26 2.62 1.60
C ILE A 84 -7.89 2.22 0.26
N ASP A 85 -8.87 2.99 -0.21
CA ASP A 85 -9.52 2.73 -1.49
C ASP A 85 -8.53 2.91 -2.66
N ASP A 86 -7.67 3.93 -2.61
CA ASP A 86 -6.60 4.13 -3.60
C ASP A 86 -5.62 2.93 -3.65
N VAL A 87 -5.20 2.41 -2.48
CA VAL A 87 -4.37 1.19 -2.42
C VAL A 87 -5.12 0.00 -3.02
N ASN A 88 -6.42 -0.12 -2.76
CA ASN A 88 -7.22 -1.23 -3.29
C ASN A 88 -7.34 -1.18 -4.82
N GLU A 89 -7.52 -0.01 -5.40
CA GLU A 89 -7.55 0.19 -6.86
C GLU A 89 -6.21 -0.22 -7.48
N VAL A 90 -5.11 0.36 -7.01
CA VAL A 90 -3.77 0.08 -7.57
C VAL A 90 -3.34 -1.37 -7.35
N LEU A 91 -3.68 -1.98 -6.20
CA LEU A 91 -3.41 -3.39 -5.94
C LEU A 91 -4.17 -4.30 -6.90
N SER A 92 -5.42 -3.95 -7.22
CA SER A 92 -6.23 -4.72 -8.18
C SER A 92 -5.61 -4.68 -9.57
N GLU A 93 -5.22 -3.49 -10.03
CA GLU A 93 -4.50 -3.32 -11.31
C GLU A 93 -3.16 -4.08 -11.34
N ALA A 94 -2.37 -4.00 -10.26
CA ALA A 94 -1.10 -4.72 -10.15
C ALA A 94 -1.28 -6.24 -10.21
N LEU A 95 -2.35 -6.76 -9.61
CA LEU A 95 -2.69 -8.18 -9.67
C LEU A 95 -3.16 -8.57 -11.08
N GLU A 96 -3.91 -7.74 -11.78
CA GLU A 96 -4.33 -7.99 -13.16
C GLU A 96 -3.12 -8.06 -14.10
N GLU A 97 -2.16 -7.13 -13.98
CA GLU A 97 -0.94 -7.15 -14.77
C GLU A 97 -0.07 -8.39 -14.48
N LEU A 98 -0.01 -8.84 -13.23
CA LEU A 98 0.75 -10.04 -12.86
C LEU A 98 0.16 -11.35 -13.44
N HIS A 99 -1.14 -11.37 -13.72
CA HIS A 99 -1.80 -12.52 -14.36
C HIS A 99 -1.69 -12.52 -15.89
N ARG A 100 -1.10 -11.47 -16.50
CA ARG A 100 -0.94 -11.31 -17.94
C ARG A 100 0.32 -11.99 -18.46
#